data_AF-A0A7V0IAL1-F1
#
_entry.id   AF-A0A7V0IAL1-F1
#
_cell.length_a   1.000
_cell.length_b   1.000
_cell.length_c   1.000
_cell.angle_alpha   90.00
_cell.angle_beta   90.00
_cell.angle_gamma   90.00
#
_symmetry.space_group_name_H-M   'P 1'
#
loop_
_entity.id
_entity.type
_entity.pdbx_description
1 polymer ?
#
loop_
_entity_poly.entity_id
_entity_poly.type
_entity_poly.pdbx_seq_one_letter_code
_entity_poly.pdbx_strand_id
1 'polypeptide(L)'
;MKGVSTKILVVMFMGFLCLFIVKAEAHFQMLIPSDDIVEQGENQQIQLDLLFNHPFEYLEGLMNMEKPEKFGVVIMGKRNNLIDTLKIHKIKGL
;
A
#
# COMPACT_ATOMS: atom_id res chain seq x y z
N MET A 1 49.91 16.59 8.83
CA MET A 1 49.22 15.52 9.59
C MET A 1 47.80 15.88 10.04
N LYS A 2 47.50 17.12 10.46
CA LYS A 2 46.14 17.51 10.93
C LYS A 2 45.00 17.26 9.92
N GLY A 3 45.21 17.58 8.63
CA GLY A 3 44.19 17.39 7.59
C GLY A 3 43.89 15.93 7.21
N VAL A 4 44.79 14.99 7.53
CA VAL A 4 44.54 13.54 7.30
C VAL A 4 43.63 12.99 8.40
N SER A 5 43.84 13.42 9.65
CA SER A 5 43.03 13.01 10.80
C SER A 5 41.58 13.50 10.69
N THR A 6 41.34 14.75 10.25
CA THR A 6 39.98 15.27 10.03
C THR A 6 39.23 14.51 8.93
N LYS A 7 39.92 14.13 7.84
CA LYS A 7 39.32 13.33 6.76
C LYS A 7 38.92 11.94 7.24
N ILE A 8 39.77 11.29 8.05
CA ILE A 8 39.47 9.98 8.64
C ILE A 8 38.24 10.07 9.54
N LEU A 9 38.16 11.10 10.40
CA LEU A 9 37.02 11.31 11.29
C LEU A 9 35.71 11.49 10.50
N VAL A 10 35.75 12.27 9.41
CA VAL A 10 34.58 12.47 8.54
C VAL A 10 34.15 11.16 7.87
N VAL A 11 35.09 10.34 7.39
CA VAL A 11 34.78 9.04 6.78
C VAL A 11 34.21 8.07 7.81
N MET A 12 34.76 8.02 9.03
CA MET A 12 34.23 7.19 10.11
C MET A 12 32.83 7.62 10.52
N PHE A 13 32.57 8.93 10.61
CA PHE A 13 31.26 9.46 10.94
C PHE A 13 30.23 9.15 9.83
N MET A 14 30.62 9.30 8.56
CA MET A 14 29.77 8.92 7.42
C MET A 14 29.45 7.42 7.42
N GLY A 15 30.45 6.57 7.69
CA GLY A 15 30.26 5.12 7.81
C GLY A 15 29.35 4.75 8.98
N PHE A 16 29.44 5.45 10.11
CA PHE A 16 28.54 5.26 11.24
C PHE A 16 27.09 5.64 10.90
N LEU A 17 26.87 6.74 10.16
CA LEU A 17 25.54 7.15 9.70
C LEU A 17 24.90 6.11 8.75
N CYS A 18 25.69 5.43 7.92
CA CYS A 18 25.18 4.36 7.06
C CYS A 18 24.63 3.14 7.84
N LEU A 19 24.98 2.97 9.12
CA LEU A 19 24.43 1.89 9.95
C LEU A 19 22.97 2.15 10.37
N PHE A 20 22.46 3.38 10.19
CA PHE A 20 21.09 3.76 10.55
C PHE A 20 20.15 3.86 9.35
N ILE A 21 20.40 3.13 8.26
CA ILE A 21 19.44 3.06 7.15
C ILE A 21 18.18 2.36 7.64
N VAL A 22 17.13 3.14 7.84
CA VAL A 22 15.80 2.65 8.19
C VAL A 22 15.13 2.11 6.92
N LYS A 23 14.48 0.94 7.03
CA LYS A 23 13.64 0.43 5.96
C LYS A 23 12.43 1.35 5.77
N ALA A 24 12.12 1.69 4.52
CA ALA A 24 10.87 2.36 4.22
C ALA A 24 9.74 1.33 4.28
N GLU A 25 9.00 1.33 5.40
CA GLU A 25 7.78 0.53 5.58
C GLU A 25 6.64 1.21 4.81
N ALA A 26 6.64 1.03 3.49
CA ALA A 26 5.60 1.56 2.64
C ALA A 26 4.38 0.65 2.72
N HIS A 27 3.21 1.23 3.00
CA HIS A 27 1.95 0.50 3.03
C HIS A 27 1.05 0.96 1.89
N PHE A 28 0.36 0.01 1.27
CA PHE A 28 -0.46 0.27 0.08
C PHE A 28 -1.88 -0.21 0.31
N GLN A 29 -2.82 0.68 0.00
CA GLN A 29 -4.20 0.30 -0.23
C GLN A 29 -4.33 -0.19 -1.67
N MET A 30 -4.73 -1.44 -1.84
CA MET A 30 -5.04 -2.04 -3.12
C MET A 30 -6.55 -2.09 -3.33
N LEU A 31 -6.97 -1.99 -4.60
CA LEU A 31 -8.33 -2.13 -5.07
C LEU A 31 -8.34 -3.16 -6.20
N ILE A 32 -8.76 -4.38 -5.90
CA ILE A 32 -8.68 -5.52 -6.82
C ILE A 32 -10.07 -5.82 -7.38
N PRO A 33 -10.30 -5.71 -8.69
CA PRO A 33 -11.57 -6.08 -9.30
C PRO A 33 -11.69 -7.60 -9.48
N SER A 34 -12.93 -8.09 -9.53
CA SER A 34 -13.23 -9.48 -9.89
C SER A 34 -12.83 -9.82 -11.32
N ASP A 35 -12.88 -8.83 -12.21
CA ASP A 35 -12.67 -8.97 -13.64
C ASP A 35 -11.82 -7.81 -14.16
N ASP A 36 -10.85 -8.12 -15.03
CA ASP A 36 -9.97 -7.12 -15.64
C ASP A 36 -10.63 -6.40 -16.82
N ILE A 37 -11.58 -7.06 -17.49
CA ILE A 37 -12.28 -6.58 -18.68
C ILE A 37 -13.76 -6.88 -18.53
N VAL A 38 -14.61 -5.92 -18.94
CA VAL A 38 -16.06 -6.10 -19.00
C VAL A 38 -16.51 -6.05 -20.45
N GLU A 39 -17.10 -7.14 -20.93
CA GLU A 39 -17.64 -7.32 -22.26
C GLU A 39 -19.16 -7.12 -22.35
N GLN A 40 -19.66 -6.99 -23.57
CA GLN A 40 -21.10 -6.86 -23.79
C GLN A 40 -21.78 -8.23 -23.76
N GLY A 41 -22.78 -8.39 -22.90
CA GLY A 41 -23.58 -9.62 -22.80
C GLY A 41 -23.17 -10.57 -21.67
N GLU A 42 -22.11 -10.26 -20.93
CA GLU A 42 -21.76 -10.93 -19.68
C GLU A 42 -22.31 -10.21 -18.44
N ASN A 43 -22.02 -10.78 -17.26
CA ASN A 43 -22.39 -10.17 -16.00
C ASN A 43 -21.62 -8.86 -15.78
N GLN A 44 -22.35 -7.76 -15.60
CA GLN A 44 -21.76 -6.42 -15.42
C GLN A 44 -21.53 -6.06 -13.95
N GLN A 45 -21.73 -7.01 -13.03
CA GLN A 45 -21.46 -6.81 -11.61
C GLN A 45 -19.99 -7.06 -11.30
N ILE A 46 -19.26 -5.98 -11.01
CA ILE A 46 -17.85 -6.04 -10.60
C ILE A 46 -17.75 -5.97 -9.08
N GLN A 47 -17.16 -7.00 -8.48
CA GLN A 47 -16.77 -6.96 -7.08
C GLN A 47 -15.40 -6.27 -6.96
N LEU A 48 -15.24 -5.44 -5.92
CA LEU A 48 -13.97 -4.80 -5.61
C LEU A 48 -13.54 -5.25 -4.21
N ASP A 49 -12.39 -5.91 -4.14
CA ASP A 49 -11.75 -6.26 -2.89
C ASP A 49 -10.75 -5.17 -2.50
N LEU A 50 -10.86 -4.70 -1.25
CA LEU A 50 -9.98 -3.69 -0.69
C LEU A 50 -9.01 -4.38 0.26
N LEU A 51 -7.72 -4.27 -0.05
CA LEU A 51 -6.65 -4.93 0.71
C LEU A 51 -5.61 -3.90 1.14
N PHE A 52 -5.00 -4.10 2.30
CA PHE A 52 -3.92 -3.27 2.81
C PHE A 52 -2.67 -4.13 2.99
N ASN A 53 -1.57 -3.81 2.28
CA ASN A 53 -0.36 -4.64 2.31
C ASN A 53 0.96 -3.86 2.15
N HIS A 54 2.06 -4.56 2.38
CA HIS A 54 3.40 -4.13 1.99
C HIS A 54 3.63 -4.44 0.50
N PRO A 55 4.38 -3.59 -0.23
CA PRO A 55 4.62 -3.80 -1.66
C PRO A 55 5.41 -5.09 -1.88
N PHE A 56 5.05 -5.83 -2.92
CA PHE A 56 5.70 -7.10 -3.33
C PHE A 56 5.56 -8.28 -2.36
N GLU A 57 4.84 -8.14 -1.24
CA GLU A 57 4.63 -9.22 -0.26
C GLU A 57 3.31 -10.01 -0.46
N TYR A 58 2.56 -9.69 -1.53
CA TYR A 58 1.32 -10.35 -1.93
C TYR A 58 0.38 -10.62 -0.75
N LEU A 59 0.12 -11.91 -0.44
CA LEU A 59 -0.77 -12.33 0.64
C LEU A 59 -0.08 -12.40 2.01
N GLU A 60 1.25 -12.55 2.03
CA GLU A 60 2.03 -12.68 3.27
C GLU A 60 2.19 -11.33 3.99
N GLY A 61 2.14 -10.23 3.24
CA GLY A 61 2.20 -8.87 3.77
C GLY A 61 0.83 -8.22 4.03
N LEU A 62 -0.26 -9.01 4.04
CA LEU A 62 -1.59 -8.50 4.36
C LEU A 62 -1.63 -7.97 5.79
N MET A 63 -2.26 -6.82 5.98
CA MET A 63 -2.39 -6.16 7.27
C MET A 63 -3.84 -5.91 7.62
N ASN A 64 -4.08 -5.66 8.90
CA ASN A 64 -5.36 -5.13 9.35
C ASN A 64 -5.63 -3.78 8.72
N MET A 65 -6.78 -3.70 8.04
CA MET A 65 -7.25 -2.49 7.37
C MET A 65 -8.43 -1.94 8.17
N GLU A 66 -8.34 -0.68 8.57
CA GLU A 66 -9.49 0.03 9.14
C GLU A 66 -10.49 0.42 8.03
N LYS A 67 -11.70 0.79 8.44
CA LYS A 67 -12.70 1.27 7.48
C LYS A 67 -12.18 2.57 6.82
N PRO A 68 -12.12 2.66 5.48
CA PRO A 68 -11.63 3.87 4.81
C PRO A 68 -12.56 5.05 5.08
N GLU A 69 -12.01 6.26 5.16
CA GLU A 69 -12.81 7.48 5.34
C GLU A 69 -13.73 7.78 4.14
N LYS A 70 -13.30 7.38 2.93
CA LYS A 70 -14.02 7.60 1.68
C LYS A 70 -13.81 6.40 0.76
N PHE A 71 -14.89 5.92 0.17
CA PHE A 71 -14.86 4.89 -0.85
C PHE A 71 -16.01 5.10 -1.84
N GLY A 72 -15.75 4.97 -3.14
CA GLY A 72 -16.74 5.27 -4.15
C GLY A 72 -16.18 5.39 -5.56
N VAL A 73 -17.07 5.69 -6.50
CA VAL A 73 -16.75 5.84 -7.94
C VAL A 73 -17.16 7.20 -8.45
N VAL A 74 -16.51 7.66 -9.51
CA VAL A 74 -16.90 8.88 -10.23
C VAL A 74 -17.51 8.49 -11.56
N ILE A 75 -18.78 8.80 -11.75
CA ILE A 75 -19.53 8.50 -12.98
C ILE A 75 -20.01 9.81 -13.56
N MET A 76 -19.56 10.14 -14.78
CA MET A 76 -19.92 11.39 -15.47
C MET A 76 -19.73 12.64 -14.59
N GLY A 77 -18.60 12.72 -13.88
CA GLY A 77 -18.27 13.84 -12.99
C GLY A 77 -19.01 13.86 -11.64
N LYS A 78 -19.95 12.93 -11.40
CA LYS A 78 -20.64 12.79 -10.11
C LYS A 78 -19.94 11.76 -9.23
N ARG A 79 -19.68 12.11 -7.98
CA ARG A 79 -19.16 11.20 -6.96
C ARG A 79 -20.30 10.36 -6.39
N ASN A 80 -20.18 9.04 -6.46
CA ASN A 80 -21.09 8.09 -5.86
C ASN A 80 -20.39 7.42 -4.69
N ASN A 81 -20.91 7.63 -3.48
CA ASN A 81 -20.35 7.04 -2.26
C ASN A 81 -20.78 5.57 -2.15
N LEU A 82 -19.81 4.68 -1.88
CA LEU A 82 -20.00 3.24 -1.71
C LEU A 82 -19.52 2.76 -0.33
N ILE A 83 -19.21 3.67 0.60
CA ILE A 83 -18.67 3.32 1.91
C ILE A 83 -19.58 2.38 2.72
N ASP A 84 -20.89 2.45 2.49
CA ASP A 84 -21.90 1.64 3.16
C ASP A 84 -22.12 0.28 2.48
N THR A 85 -21.57 0.07 1.29
CA THR A 85 -21.61 -1.23 0.61
C THR A 85 -20.45 -2.14 1.02
N LEU A 86 -19.46 -1.60 1.75
CA LEU A 86 -18.29 -2.35 2.21
C LEU A 86 -18.69 -3.42 3.21
N LYS A 87 -18.18 -4.64 3.00
CA LYS A 87 -18.32 -5.78 3.90
C LYS A 87 -16.95 -6.16 4.42
N ILE A 88 -16.82 -6.28 5.74
CA ILE A 88 -15.57 -6.72 6.36
C ILE A 88 -15.41 -8.21 6.09
N HIS A 89 -14.27 -8.58 5.50
CA HIS A 89 -13.90 -9.97 5.28
C HIS A 89 -12.65 -10.28 6.09
N LYS A 90 -12.78 -11.21 7.05
CA LYS A 90 -11.64 -11.69 7.85
C LYS A 90 -10.95 -12.83 7.13
N ILE A 91 -9.65 -12.67 6.87
CA ILE A 91 -8.82 -13.70 6.24
C ILE A 91 -8.14 -14.48 7.36
N LYS A 92 -8.30 -15.82 7.40
CA LYS A 92 -7.70 -16.67 8.44
C LYS A 92 -6.18 -16.44 8.51
N GLY A 93 -5.69 -16.06 9.69
CA GLY A 93 -4.28 -15.71 9.91
C GLY A 93 -4.05 -14.24 10.22
N LEU A 94 -5.10 -13.40 10.09
CA LEU A 94 -5.18 -12.00 10.47
C LEU A 94 -6.41 -11.72 11.35
#